data_AF-A0A7W6PIY5-F1
#
_entry.id   AF-A0A7W6PIY5-F1
#
_cell.length_a   1.000
_cell.length_b   1.000
_cell.length_c   1.000
_cell.angle_alpha   90.00
_cell.angle_beta   90.00
_cell.angle_gamma   90.00
#
_symmetry.space_group_name_H-M   'P 1'
#
loop_
_entity.id
_entity.type
_entity.pdbx_description
1 polymer ?
#
loop_
_entity_poly.entity_id
_entity_poly.type
_entity_poly.pdbx_seq_one_letter_code
_entity_poly.pdbx_strand_id
1 'polypeptide(L)'
;MKKVLLASIFVAMSGLTVTPEVKAATQYGRTWMWFDANENLVGQSILYCSNQTEHQGATSTAKRVIISYVCDTREVNSISYTGLSQQLRSDFCNTWGQGMCEDGPWPNGYLTSPWQRGLYN
;
A
#
# COMPACT_ATOMS: atom_id res chain seq x y z
N MET A 1 69.03 15.95 -29.80
CA MET A 1 67.75 16.54 -29.37
C MET A 1 66.61 15.69 -29.91
N LYS A 2 65.61 15.41 -29.05
CA LYS A 2 64.22 14.95 -29.32
C LYS A 2 63.99 13.58 -29.99
N LYS A 3 63.76 12.59 -29.11
CA LYS A 3 62.90 11.43 -29.37
C LYS A 3 61.47 11.93 -29.58
N VAL A 4 60.79 11.49 -30.63
CA VAL A 4 59.34 11.69 -30.79
C VAL A 4 58.65 10.35 -30.51
N LEU A 5 58.10 10.26 -29.30
CA LEU A 5 56.99 9.37 -28.96
C LEU A 5 55.68 10.00 -29.47
N LEU A 6 54.71 9.18 -29.84
CA LEU A 6 53.25 9.30 -29.56
C LEU A 6 52.55 8.21 -30.39
N ALA A 7 52.31 7.02 -29.82
CA ALA A 7 51.24 6.65 -28.89
C ALA A 7 49.86 6.61 -29.57
N SER A 8 49.37 5.38 -29.68
CA SER A 8 48.18 4.92 -30.38
C SER A 8 46.88 5.58 -29.90
N ILE A 9 46.05 5.99 -30.86
CA ILE A 9 44.70 6.51 -30.63
C ILE A 9 43.81 5.36 -30.15
N PHE A 10 43.43 5.37 -28.88
CA PHE A 10 42.33 4.55 -28.37
C PHE A 10 41.02 5.08 -28.94
N VAL A 11 40.37 4.26 -29.78
CA VAL A 11 39.01 4.50 -30.25
C VAL A 11 38.08 4.45 -29.04
N ALA A 12 37.46 5.59 -28.74
CA ALA A 12 36.44 5.73 -27.71
C ALA A 12 35.25 4.83 -28.06
N MET A 13 35.07 3.73 -27.33
CA MET A 13 33.84 2.96 -27.39
C MET A 13 32.73 3.81 -26.78
N SER A 14 31.74 4.12 -27.61
CA SER A 14 30.49 4.77 -27.28
C SER A 14 29.73 3.92 -26.27
N GLY A 15 29.96 4.15 -24.98
CA GLY A 15 29.10 3.64 -23.93
C GLY A 15 27.78 4.39 -23.96
N LEU A 16 26.82 3.94 -24.77
CA LEU A 16 25.42 4.23 -24.51
C LEU A 16 25.11 3.64 -23.13
N THR A 17 25.15 4.47 -22.10
CA THR A 17 24.61 4.13 -20.80
C THR A 17 23.09 4.07 -20.97
N VAL A 18 22.57 2.89 -21.30
CA VAL A 18 21.17 2.58 -21.01
C VAL A 18 21.10 2.55 -19.49
N THR A 19 20.76 3.68 -18.88
CA THR A 19 20.35 3.69 -17.49
C THR A 19 19.11 2.79 -17.44
N PRO A 20 19.12 1.65 -16.72
CA PRO A 20 17.86 0.99 -16.45
C PRO A 20 17.00 2.03 -15.76
N GLU A 21 15.85 2.35 -16.34
CA GLU A 21 14.79 3.01 -15.59
C GLU A 21 14.57 2.13 -14.37
N VAL A 22 15.07 2.60 -13.22
CA VAL A 22 14.73 2.02 -11.94
C VAL A 22 13.23 2.24 -11.84
N LYS A 23 12.44 1.24 -12.27
CA LYS A 23 11.01 1.19 -11.96
C LYS A 23 10.95 1.34 -10.45
N ALA A 24 10.55 2.53 -9.99
CA ALA A 24 10.37 2.78 -8.58
C ALA A 24 9.56 1.62 -8.01
N ALA A 25 10.04 1.04 -6.90
CA ALA A 25 9.28 -0.02 -6.25
C ALA A 25 7.86 0.50 -6.06
N THR A 26 6.86 -0.22 -6.57
CA THR A 26 5.46 0.18 -6.41
C THR A 26 5.21 0.33 -4.92
N GLN A 27 5.07 1.56 -4.46
CA GLN A 27 4.73 1.84 -3.07
C GLN A 27 3.27 1.46 -2.91
N TYR A 28 2.94 0.80 -1.78
CA TYR A 28 1.57 0.41 -1.51
C TYR A 28 1.04 1.13 -0.28
N GLY A 29 -0.13 1.74 -0.44
CA GLY A 29 -0.99 2.09 0.67
C GLY A 29 -1.68 0.84 1.18
N ARG A 30 -2.14 0.86 2.43
CA ARG A 30 -2.84 -0.30 2.99
C ARG A 30 -3.86 0.10 4.05
N THR A 31 -5.01 -0.55 4.02
CA THR A 31 -6.05 -0.46 5.03
C THR A 31 -6.19 -1.81 5.70
N TRP A 32 -6.19 -1.84 7.03
CA TRP A 32 -6.58 -2.99 7.85
C TRP A 32 -7.90 -2.64 8.51
N MET A 33 -8.86 -3.56 8.50
CA MET A 33 -10.15 -3.42 9.18
C MET A 33 -10.39 -4.64 10.06
N TRP A 34 -10.69 -4.43 11.34
CA TRP A 34 -10.96 -5.49 12.31
C TRP A 34 -12.44 -5.64 12.59
N PHE A 35 -12.84 -6.90 12.79
CA PHE A 35 -14.22 -7.26 13.07
C PHE A 35 -14.32 -8.02 14.39
N ASP A 36 -15.40 -7.79 15.15
CA ASP A 36 -15.68 -8.56 16.36
C ASP A 36 -16.17 -9.99 16.04
N ALA A 37 -16.48 -10.78 17.07
CA ALA A 37 -16.98 -12.14 16.90
C ALA A 37 -18.28 -12.20 16.06
N ASN A 38 -19.12 -11.16 16.17
CA ASN A 38 -20.40 -10.98 15.47
C ASN A 38 -20.23 -10.31 14.10
N GLU A 39 -18.98 -10.07 13.67
CA GLU A 39 -18.65 -9.47 12.39
C GLU A 39 -19.05 -7.99 12.21
N ASN A 40 -19.12 -7.25 13.32
CA ASN A 40 -19.21 -5.79 13.29
C ASN A 40 -17.82 -5.16 13.16
N LEU A 41 -17.72 -4.08 12.39
CA LEU A 41 -16.49 -3.30 12.29
C LEU A 41 -16.16 -2.66 13.64
N VAL A 42 -14.96 -2.93 14.16
CA VAL A 42 -14.50 -2.41 15.46
C VAL A 42 -13.22 -1.59 15.40
N GLY A 43 -12.48 -1.64 14.30
CA GLY A 43 -11.31 -0.79 14.14
C GLY A 43 -10.77 -0.75 12.73
N GLN A 44 -9.90 0.23 12.49
CA GLN A 44 -9.24 0.45 11.21
C GLN A 44 -7.84 1.03 11.43
N SER A 45 -6.87 0.55 10.64
CA SER A 45 -5.54 1.17 10.52
C SER A 45 -5.28 1.46 9.06
N ILE A 46 -4.62 2.58 8.80
CA ILE A 46 -4.28 3.02 7.46
C ILE A 46 -2.80 3.36 7.41
N LEU A 47 -2.11 2.80 6.42
CA LEU A 47 -0.84 3.30 5.89
C LEU A 47 -1.16 4.05 4.60
N TYR A 48 -1.09 5.37 4.63
CA TYR A 48 -1.29 6.20 3.45
C TYR A 48 -0.07 6.15 2.52
N CYS A 49 -0.28 6.48 1.25
CA CYS A 49 0.79 6.63 0.27
C CYS A 49 1.75 7.78 0.58
N SER A 50 1.34 8.74 1.40
CA SER A 50 2.21 9.76 1.99
C SER A 50 3.12 9.23 3.11
N ASN A 51 3.08 7.93 3.41
CA ASN A 51 3.76 7.28 4.54
C ASN A 51 3.24 7.75 5.92
N GLN A 52 2.11 8.44 5.96
CA GLN A 52 1.39 8.73 7.20
C GLN A 52 0.63 7.49 7.67
N THR A 53 0.49 7.35 8.98
CA THR A 53 -0.23 6.23 9.59
C THR A 53 -1.27 6.74 10.57
N GLU A 54 -2.46 6.19 10.45
CA GLU A 54 -3.59 6.52 11.31
C GLU A 54 -4.31 5.25 11.75
N HIS A 55 -4.83 5.29 12.97
CA HIS A 55 -5.58 4.22 13.59
C HIS A 55 -6.81 4.75 14.31
N GLN A 56 -7.86 3.95 14.29
CA GLN A 56 -9.11 4.21 14.99
C GLN A 56 -9.69 2.87 15.49
N GLY A 57 -10.22 2.85 16.71
CA GLY A 57 -10.95 1.70 17.25
C GLY A 57 -10.06 0.62 17.87
N ALA A 58 -10.48 -0.65 17.74
CA ALA A 58 -9.86 -1.81 18.37
C ALA A 58 -9.10 -2.68 17.37
N THR A 59 -8.04 -3.34 17.85
CA THR A 59 -7.16 -4.24 17.07
C THR A 59 -7.16 -5.68 17.61
N SER A 60 -7.97 -5.95 18.63
CA SER A 60 -7.87 -7.16 19.47
C SER A 60 -8.48 -8.42 18.85
N THR A 61 -8.79 -8.43 17.55
CA THR A 61 -9.50 -9.53 16.91
C THR A 61 -8.69 -10.19 15.81
N ALA A 62 -8.86 -11.51 15.65
CA ALA A 62 -8.25 -12.26 14.55
C ALA A 62 -8.99 -12.06 13.22
N LYS A 63 -10.24 -11.59 13.27
CA LYS A 63 -11.10 -11.38 12.11
C LYS A 63 -10.80 -10.04 11.44
N ARG A 64 -10.35 -10.06 10.18
CA ARG A 64 -9.93 -8.84 9.50
C ARG A 64 -10.05 -8.87 7.98
N VAL A 65 -10.14 -7.67 7.40
CA VAL A 65 -9.90 -7.40 5.98
C VAL A 65 -8.64 -6.55 5.83
N ILE A 66 -7.81 -6.87 4.83
CA ILE A 66 -6.69 -6.03 4.43
C ILE A 66 -6.84 -5.67 2.96
N ILE A 67 -6.87 -4.38 2.66
CA ILE A 67 -6.92 -3.83 1.31
C ILE A 67 -5.56 -3.18 1.02
N SER A 68 -4.92 -3.56 -0.08
CA SER A 68 -3.69 -2.91 -0.55
C SER A 68 -3.98 -2.09 -1.80
N TYR A 69 -3.37 -0.91 -1.89
CA TYR A 69 -3.58 0.05 -2.98
C TYR A 69 -2.26 0.39 -3.65
N VAL A 70 -2.24 0.53 -4.97
CA VAL A 70 -1.08 1.04 -5.71
C VAL A 70 -0.97 2.55 -5.45
N CYS A 71 0.15 3.06 -4.94
CA CYS A 71 0.20 4.48 -4.58
C CYS A 71 0.21 5.45 -5.76
N ASP A 72 0.65 5.00 -6.93
CA ASP A 72 0.70 5.83 -8.13
C ASP A 72 -0.71 6.10 -8.70
N THR A 73 -1.58 5.08 -8.69
CA THR A 73 -2.96 5.18 -9.24
C THR A 73 -4.03 5.29 -8.17
N ARG A 74 -3.69 4.96 -6.92
CA ARG A 74 -4.59 4.78 -5.77
C ARG A 74 -5.58 3.63 -5.89
N GLU A 75 -5.55 2.88 -6.99
CA GLU A 75 -6.44 1.76 -7.24
C GLU A 75 -6.14 0.59 -6.29
N VAL A 76 -7.18 -0.18 -5.97
CA VAL A 76 -7.03 -1.42 -5.21
C VAL A 76 -6.20 -2.43 -6.01
N ASN A 77 -5.10 -2.86 -5.41
CA ASN A 77 -4.28 -3.96 -5.91
C ASN A 77 -4.79 -5.32 -5.44
N SER A 78 -5.22 -5.41 -4.17
CA SER A 78 -5.73 -6.65 -3.61
C SER A 78 -6.58 -6.46 -2.35
N ILE A 79 -7.49 -7.40 -2.11
CA ILE A 79 -8.26 -7.52 -0.88
C ILE A 79 -8.07 -8.93 -0.32
N SER A 80 -7.76 -9.03 0.97
CA SER A 80 -7.59 -10.30 1.67
C SER A 80 -8.47 -10.34 2.92
N TYR A 81 -8.99 -11.53 3.22
CA TYR A 81 -9.95 -11.75 4.30
C TYR A 81 -9.42 -12.85 5.23
N THR A 82 -9.46 -12.62 6.54
CA THR A 82 -9.05 -13.58 7.56
C THR A 82 -10.18 -13.79 8.54
N GLY A 83 -10.63 -15.05 8.72
CA GLY A 83 -11.60 -15.42 9.75
C GLY A 83 -13.03 -14.88 9.59
N LEU A 84 -13.37 -14.31 8.43
CA LEU A 84 -14.69 -13.75 8.13
C LEU A 84 -15.59 -14.77 7.41
N SER A 85 -16.88 -14.71 7.69
CA SER A 85 -17.91 -15.53 7.04
C SER A 85 -17.94 -15.29 5.53
N GLN A 86 -18.44 -16.26 4.78
CA GLN A 86 -18.62 -16.11 3.34
C GLN A 86 -19.57 -14.96 2.99
N GLN A 87 -20.62 -14.76 3.80
CA GLN A 87 -21.59 -13.68 3.61
C GLN A 87 -20.92 -12.32 3.71
N LEU A 88 -20.21 -12.05 4.82
CA LEU A 88 -19.53 -10.77 4.99
C LEU A 88 -18.47 -10.54 3.91
N ARG A 89 -17.77 -11.59 3.46
CA ARG A 89 -16.79 -11.45 2.36
C ARG A 89 -17.45 -11.00 1.05
N SER A 90 -18.62 -11.56 0.73
CA SER A 90 -19.40 -11.18 -0.45
C SER A 90 -19.94 -9.75 -0.35
N ASP A 91 -20.37 -9.35 0.85
CA ASP A 91 -21.03 -8.05 1.06
C ASP A 91 -20.08 -6.94 1.51
N PHE A 92 -18.80 -7.26 1.78
CA PHE A 92 -17.87 -6.36 2.44
C PHE A 92 -17.83 -4.98 1.78
N CYS A 93 -17.66 -4.92 0.46
CA CYS A 93 -17.57 -3.67 -0.29
C CYS A 93 -18.89 -2.86 -0.27
N ASN A 94 -20.03 -3.53 -0.13
CA ASN A 94 -21.34 -2.89 -0.06
C ASN A 94 -21.70 -2.46 1.36
N THR A 95 -21.08 -3.04 2.39
CA THR A 95 -21.43 -2.76 3.79
C THR A 95 -20.40 -1.88 4.48
N TRP A 96 -19.13 -2.30 4.51
CA TRP A 96 -18.06 -1.64 5.26
C TRP A 96 -16.98 -1.03 4.37
N GLY A 97 -16.70 -1.66 3.22
CA GLY A 97 -15.66 -1.29 2.27
C GLY A 97 -16.08 -0.25 1.23
N GLN A 98 -17.21 0.44 1.43
CA GLN A 98 -17.75 1.38 0.44
C GLN A 98 -16.72 2.45 0.07
N GLY A 99 -16.45 2.62 -1.23
CA GLY A 99 -15.38 3.47 -1.78
C GLY A 99 -13.96 2.89 -1.64
N MET A 100 -13.66 2.17 -0.56
CA MET A 100 -12.35 1.56 -0.31
C MET A 100 -12.04 0.34 -1.18
N CYS A 101 -13.04 -0.26 -1.83
CA CYS A 101 -12.84 -1.40 -2.73
C CYS A 101 -12.47 -0.98 -4.17
N GLU A 102 -12.53 0.31 -4.49
CA GLU A 102 -12.18 0.86 -5.80
C GLU A 102 -10.85 1.60 -5.73
N ASP A 103 -10.73 2.55 -4.79
CA ASP A 103 -9.54 3.34 -4.56
C ASP A 103 -9.27 3.62 -3.07
N GLY A 104 -8.11 4.18 -2.77
CA GLY A 104 -7.77 4.47 -1.38
C GLY A 104 -6.31 4.82 -1.11
N PRO A 105 -5.84 4.59 0.13
CA PRO A 105 -6.62 4.19 1.30
C PRO A 105 -7.42 5.35 1.92
N TRP A 106 -8.59 5.07 2.50
CA TRP A 106 -9.50 6.08 3.07
C TRP A 106 -10.01 5.72 4.47
N PRO A 107 -10.29 6.73 5.33
CA PRO A 107 -11.03 6.54 6.59
C PRO A 107 -12.42 5.95 6.35
N ASN A 108 -12.80 4.99 7.18
CA ASN A 108 -14.15 4.48 7.24
C ASN A 108 -15.04 5.41 8.09
N GLY A 109 -16.23 5.75 7.59
CA GLY A 109 -17.14 6.68 8.26
C GLY A 109 -18.00 6.10 9.39
N TYR A 110 -17.97 4.78 9.63
CA TYR A 110 -18.82 4.13 10.64
C TYR A 110 -18.18 4.08 12.04
N LEU A 111 -16.85 4.17 12.11
CA LEU A 111 -16.15 4.22 13.38
C LEU A 111 -16.22 5.65 13.96
N THR A 112 -16.48 5.76 15.26
CA THR A 112 -16.73 7.05 15.93
C THR A 112 -15.63 7.47 16.91
N SER A 113 -14.68 6.58 17.24
CA SER A 113 -13.57 6.93 18.12
C SER A 113 -12.62 7.94 17.45
N PRO A 114 -11.82 8.72 18.18
CA PRO A 114 -10.88 9.63 17.54
C PRO A 114 -9.81 8.88 16.72
N TRP A 115 -9.44 9.44 15.57
CA TRP A 115 -8.25 9.02 14.84
C TRP A 115 -6.99 9.40 15.61
N GLN A 116 -6.04 8.49 15.65
CA GLN A 116 -4.75 8.66 16.30
C GLN A 116 -3.63 8.27 15.35
N ARG A 117 -2.46 8.86 15.50
CA ARG A 117 -1.28 8.43 14.74
C ARG A 117 -0.88 7.01 15.17
N GLY A 118 -0.74 6.10 14.21
CA GLY A 118 -0.30 4.74 14.49
C GLY A 118 -0.66 3.76 13.38
N LEU A 119 0.08 2.66 13.32
CA LEU A 119 -0.23 1.53 12.45
C LEU A 119 -0.19 0.26 13.27
N TYR A 120 -1.31 -0.46 13.27
CA TYR A 120 -1.46 -1.76 13.91
C TYR A 120 -1.80 -2.76 12.81
N ASN A 121 -1.21 -3.95 12.82
CA ASN A 121 -1.36 -4.95 11.76
C ASN A 121 -1.27 -6.38 12.26
#